data_AF-A0A8T3PLX0-F1
#
_entry.id   AF-A0A8T3PLX0-F1
#
_cell.length_a   1.000
_cell.length_b   1.000
_cell.length_c   1.000
_cell.angle_alpha   90.00
_cell.angle_beta   90.00
_cell.angle_gamma   90.00
#
_symmetry.space_group_name_H-M   'P 1'
#
loop_
_entity.id
_entity.type
_entity.pdbx_description
1 polymer ?
#
loop_
_entity_poly.entity_id
_entity_poly.type
_entity_poly.pdbx_seq_one_letter_code
_entity_poly.pdbx_strand_id
1 'polypeptide(L)'
;MLVQTVNFISRRFQNVRSRTGQDPLANMEIDPLRPLNNLFWGYIQDEQHRLTLGRRNYEYDHHYGLRLEGKAVQDFRPADTRSKFLEGFHHLLRLCTVFYKQDDDTTVKADAFPVLNALKEVHLVLSQGAHNQFGDLPSTARIEMLMQEWLLARPEFREFLPTRIMVAYPEPWMDRVDAMKKLQGWTDTSVLHFRNLGMFGEQLLLSIRWGHWSDEFEPVKALNWARFFRPQAQGYIHAYRAATGVDLSADPTVNSPVDSTLPSVLLQKRLASQQRAS
;
A
#
# COMPACT_ATOMS: atom_id res chain seq x y z
N MET A 1 -6.35 3.69 -4.23
CA MET A 1 -6.82 4.52 -5.36
C MET A 1 -6.84 3.77 -6.68
N LEU A 2 -5.83 2.94 -7.02
CA LEU A 2 -5.82 2.14 -8.27
C LEU A 2 -7.15 1.41 -8.54
N VAL A 3 -7.56 0.53 -7.62
CA VAL A 3 -8.82 -0.25 -7.72
C VAL A 3 -10.04 0.66 -7.84
N GLN A 4 -10.07 1.78 -7.12
CA GLN A 4 -11.16 2.76 -7.20
C GLN A 4 -11.21 3.40 -8.59
N THR A 5 -10.07 3.82 -9.14
CA THR A 5 -9.96 4.39 -10.49
C THR A 5 -10.54 3.44 -11.53
N VAL A 6 -10.11 2.18 -11.52
CA VAL A 6 -10.61 1.19 -12.48
C VAL A 6 -12.11 0.97 -12.29
N ASN A 7 -12.61 0.88 -11.05
CA ASN A 7 -14.04 0.71 -10.80
C ASN A 7 -14.89 1.90 -11.33
N PHE A 8 -14.43 3.14 -11.19
CA PHE A 8 -15.13 4.31 -11.74
C PHE A 8 -15.14 4.29 -13.27
N ILE A 9 -14.02 3.92 -13.89
CA ILE A 9 -13.93 3.78 -15.35
C ILE A 9 -14.84 2.65 -15.82
N SER A 10 -14.78 1.46 -15.20
CA SER A 10 -15.64 0.32 -15.53
C SER A 10 -17.13 0.64 -15.41
N ARG A 11 -17.54 1.39 -14.38
CA ARG A 11 -18.94 1.84 -14.25
C ARG A 11 -19.34 2.78 -15.38
N ARG A 12 -18.45 3.68 -15.79
CA ARG A 12 -18.72 4.56 -16.94
C ARG A 12 -18.90 3.77 -18.23
N PHE A 13 -18.08 2.74 -18.46
CA PHE A 13 -18.20 1.81 -19.61
C PHE A 13 -19.54 1.07 -19.62
N GLN A 14 -20.06 0.70 -18.46
CA GLN A 14 -21.39 0.08 -18.31
C GLN A 14 -22.54 1.09 -18.33
N ASN A 15 -22.24 2.38 -18.57
CA ASN A 15 -23.19 3.48 -18.50
C ASN A 15 -23.93 3.58 -17.15
N VAL A 16 -23.25 3.23 -16.05
CA VAL A 16 -23.77 3.31 -14.68
C VAL A 16 -23.39 4.65 -14.09
N ARG A 17 -24.39 5.47 -13.77
CA ARG A 17 -24.20 6.79 -13.15
C ARG A 17 -23.59 6.70 -11.74
N SER A 18 -22.73 7.64 -11.40
CA SER A 18 -22.23 7.79 -10.04
C SER A 18 -23.37 8.04 -9.03
N ARG A 19 -23.34 7.35 -7.88
CA ARG A 19 -24.36 7.48 -6.82
C ARG A 19 -24.30 8.81 -6.08
N THR A 20 -23.23 9.59 -6.21
CA THR A 20 -22.96 10.79 -5.40
C THR A 20 -23.39 12.10 -6.06
N GLY A 21 -24.22 12.07 -7.11
CA GLY A 21 -24.76 13.26 -7.79
C GLY A 21 -23.74 13.99 -8.68
N GLN A 22 -22.49 14.10 -8.23
CA GLN A 22 -21.34 14.48 -9.05
C GLN A 22 -20.82 13.26 -9.81
N ASP A 23 -20.86 13.33 -11.14
CA ASP A 23 -20.31 12.32 -12.04
C ASP A 23 -19.35 12.99 -13.03
N PRO A 24 -18.07 13.19 -12.66
CA PRO A 24 -17.08 13.86 -13.49
C PRO A 24 -16.82 13.12 -14.81
N LEU A 25 -17.17 11.83 -14.90
CA LEU A 25 -16.99 11.01 -16.09
C LEU A 25 -18.23 11.00 -16.99
N ALA A 26 -19.35 11.60 -16.57
CA ALA A 26 -20.61 11.55 -17.33
C ALA A 26 -20.45 12.11 -18.75
N ASN A 27 -19.72 13.21 -18.92
CA ASN A 27 -19.48 13.85 -20.22
C ASN A 27 -18.32 13.23 -21.00
N MET A 28 -17.65 12.22 -20.46
CA MET A 28 -16.61 11.48 -21.16
C MET A 28 -17.25 10.30 -21.90
N GLU A 29 -18.11 10.59 -22.89
CA GLU A 29 -18.62 9.61 -23.87
C GLU A 29 -17.54 9.38 -24.94
N ILE A 30 -17.16 8.13 -25.18
CA ILE A 30 -15.83 7.82 -25.74
C ILE A 30 -15.89 7.14 -27.11
N ASP A 31 -15.21 7.74 -28.10
CA ASP A 31 -14.66 7.11 -29.31
C ASP A 31 -13.19 6.59 -29.11
N PRO A 32 -12.29 7.30 -28.38
CA PRO A 32 -10.88 6.88 -28.16
C PRO A 32 -10.62 5.51 -27.49
N LEU A 33 -11.49 5.04 -26.58
CA LEU A 33 -11.30 3.74 -25.89
C LEU A 33 -11.95 2.57 -26.64
N ARG A 34 -12.54 2.79 -27.83
CA ARG A 34 -13.09 1.72 -28.68
C ARG A 34 -12.09 0.58 -28.93
N PRO A 35 -10.77 0.82 -29.13
CA PRO A 35 -9.79 -0.27 -29.28
C PRO A 35 -9.64 -1.14 -28.03
N LEU A 36 -9.87 -0.59 -26.83
CA LEU A 36 -9.78 -1.31 -25.57
C LEU A 36 -11.09 -1.97 -25.14
N ASN A 37 -12.15 -1.84 -25.95
CA ASN A 37 -13.50 -2.30 -25.59
C ASN A 37 -13.54 -3.78 -25.21
N ASN A 38 -12.93 -4.66 -26.01
CA ASN A 38 -12.91 -6.10 -25.76
C ASN A 38 -12.18 -6.45 -24.44
N LEU A 39 -11.10 -5.72 -24.13
CA LEU A 39 -10.32 -5.94 -22.90
C LEU A 39 -11.11 -5.48 -21.67
N PHE A 40 -11.76 -4.32 -21.74
CA PHE A 40 -12.59 -3.81 -20.65
C PHE A 40 -13.83 -4.65 -20.42
N TRP A 41 -14.52 -5.08 -21.48
CA TRP A 41 -15.67 -5.97 -21.33
C TRP A 41 -15.27 -7.33 -20.76
N GLY A 42 -14.13 -7.90 -21.19
CA GLY A 42 -13.60 -9.12 -20.57
C GLY A 42 -13.33 -8.92 -19.08
N TYR A 43 -12.64 -7.84 -18.71
CA TYR A 43 -12.36 -7.51 -17.30
C TYR A 43 -13.63 -7.26 -16.46
N ILE A 44 -14.68 -6.69 -17.07
CA ILE A 44 -15.96 -6.45 -16.42
C ILE A 44 -16.75 -7.76 -16.24
N GLN A 45 -16.80 -8.60 -17.27
CA GLN A 45 -17.51 -9.88 -17.24
C GLN A 45 -16.86 -10.87 -16.27
N ASP A 46 -15.54 -10.79 -16.08
CA ASP A 46 -14.80 -11.63 -15.15
C ASP A 46 -14.99 -11.24 -13.67
N GLU A 47 -15.99 -10.42 -13.34
CA GLU A 47 -16.25 -9.96 -11.97
C GLU A 47 -16.44 -11.10 -10.97
N GLN A 48 -17.02 -12.22 -11.40
CA GLN A 48 -17.25 -13.40 -10.57
C GLN A 48 -15.97 -14.07 -10.05
N HIS A 49 -14.85 -13.97 -10.79
CA HIS A 49 -13.58 -14.58 -10.41
C HIS A 49 -12.66 -13.61 -9.66
N ARG A 50 -13.04 -12.33 -9.56
CA ARG A 50 -12.28 -11.32 -8.81
C ARG A 50 -12.54 -11.41 -7.32
N LEU A 51 -11.53 -11.04 -6.54
CA LEU A 51 -11.62 -10.93 -5.10
C LEU A 51 -12.59 -9.83 -4.69
N THR A 52 -13.62 -10.20 -3.95
CA THR A 52 -14.56 -9.25 -3.37
C THR A 52 -13.88 -8.38 -2.31
N LEU A 53 -14.39 -7.15 -2.12
CA LEU A 53 -13.89 -6.23 -1.10
C LEU A 53 -13.97 -6.84 0.31
N GLY A 54 -15.07 -7.54 0.61
CA GLY A 54 -15.26 -8.22 1.88
C GLY A 54 -14.17 -9.26 2.13
N ARG A 55 -13.92 -10.15 1.15
CA ARG A 55 -12.88 -11.18 1.28
C ARG A 55 -11.49 -10.57 1.47
N ARG A 56 -11.15 -9.51 0.74
CA ARG A 56 -9.88 -8.78 0.94
C ARG A 56 -9.74 -8.21 2.35
N ASN A 57 -10.83 -7.66 2.89
CA ASN A 57 -10.80 -7.03 4.20
C ASN A 57 -10.56 -8.05 5.33
N TYR A 58 -11.24 -9.21 5.28
CA TYR A 58 -11.01 -10.31 6.22
C TYR A 58 -9.54 -10.78 6.19
N GLU A 59 -8.96 -10.88 5.00
CA GLU A 59 -7.60 -11.40 4.84
C GLU A 59 -6.52 -10.40 5.23
N TYR A 60 -6.73 -9.10 4.97
CA TYR A 60 -5.82 -8.06 5.45
C TYR A 60 -5.81 -7.98 6.98
N ASP A 61 -6.98 -8.15 7.61
CA ASP A 61 -7.09 -8.21 9.07
C ASP A 61 -6.43 -9.47 9.63
N HIS A 62 -6.65 -10.62 8.98
CA HIS A 62 -6.10 -11.89 9.42
C HIS A 62 -4.59 -12.02 9.20
N HIS A 63 -4.01 -11.44 8.14
CA HIS A 63 -2.56 -11.52 7.88
C HIS A 63 -1.76 -10.41 8.55
N TYR A 64 -2.33 -9.20 8.66
CA TYR A 64 -1.59 -8.01 9.05
C TYR A 64 -2.32 -7.11 10.05
N GLY A 65 -3.55 -7.46 10.46
CA GLY A 65 -4.38 -6.60 11.30
C GLY A 65 -4.80 -5.30 10.61
N LEU A 66 -4.68 -5.24 9.28
CA LEU A 66 -5.02 -4.05 8.50
C LEU A 66 -6.48 -4.10 8.06
N ARG A 67 -7.19 -2.99 8.26
CA ARG A 67 -8.61 -2.87 7.88
C ARG A 67 -8.79 -1.78 6.83
N LEU A 68 -9.59 -2.09 5.82
CA LEU A 68 -10.04 -1.12 4.84
C LEU A 68 -11.14 -0.26 5.45
N GLU A 69 -11.13 1.03 5.13
CA GLU A 69 -12.17 1.99 5.51
C GLU A 69 -12.86 2.50 4.25
N GLY A 70 -14.19 2.64 4.30
CA GLY A 70 -14.96 3.25 3.22
C GLY A 70 -16.41 2.81 3.16
N LYS A 71 -17.21 3.55 2.37
CA LYS A 71 -18.67 3.35 2.26
C LYS A 71 -19.12 1.95 1.79
N ALA A 72 -18.23 1.23 1.10
CA ALA A 72 -18.50 -0.11 0.58
C ALA A 72 -18.00 -1.23 1.50
N VAL A 73 -17.26 -0.89 2.56
CA VAL A 73 -16.77 -1.85 3.55
C VAL A 73 -17.92 -2.14 4.51
N GLN A 74 -18.29 -3.41 4.63
CA GLN A 74 -19.30 -3.86 5.58
C GLN A 74 -18.68 -4.09 6.96
N ASP A 75 -19.47 -3.92 8.01
CA ASP A 75 -19.09 -4.37 9.35
C ASP A 75 -18.83 -5.87 9.33
N PHE A 76 -17.68 -6.29 9.83
CA PHE A 76 -17.22 -7.66 9.77
C PHE A 76 -16.62 -8.10 11.11
N ARG A 77 -16.77 -9.39 11.44
CA ARG A 77 -16.30 -9.97 12.70
C ARG A 77 -15.36 -11.14 12.38
N PRO A 78 -14.04 -10.89 12.31
CA PRO A 78 -13.06 -11.93 12.01
C PRO A 78 -12.93 -12.90 13.20
N ALA A 79 -12.57 -14.15 12.91
CA ALA A 79 -12.27 -15.14 13.96
C ALA A 79 -10.93 -14.87 14.66
N ASP A 80 -9.99 -14.24 13.96
CA ASP A 80 -8.63 -13.96 14.42
C ASP A 80 -8.06 -12.73 13.71
N THR A 81 -7.33 -11.88 14.43
CA THR A 81 -6.79 -10.59 13.97
C THR A 81 -5.32 -10.45 14.38
N ARG A 82 -4.47 -9.94 13.49
CA ARG A 82 -3.03 -9.70 13.77
C ARG A 82 -2.76 -8.30 14.30
N SER A 83 -3.30 -7.99 15.48
CA SER A 83 -3.22 -6.64 16.08
C SER A 83 -1.79 -6.12 16.32
N LYS A 84 -0.85 -7.02 16.66
CA LYS A 84 0.54 -6.65 16.98
C LYS A 84 1.44 -6.41 15.77
N PHE A 85 1.00 -6.79 14.56
CA PHE A 85 1.86 -6.73 13.37
C PHE A 85 2.31 -5.30 13.07
N LEU A 86 1.38 -4.36 13.02
CA LEU A 86 1.68 -2.97 12.65
C LEU A 86 2.63 -2.31 13.64
N GLU A 87 2.40 -2.52 14.93
CA GLU A 87 3.27 -2.03 16.01
C GLU A 87 4.68 -2.61 15.88
N GLY A 88 4.81 -3.93 15.74
CA GLY A 88 6.10 -4.60 15.59
C GLY A 88 6.85 -4.15 14.32
N PHE A 89 6.14 -3.99 13.22
CA PHE A 89 6.73 -3.54 11.95
C PHE A 89 7.22 -2.09 12.02
N HIS A 90 6.43 -1.18 12.60
CA HIS A 90 6.86 0.21 12.81
C HIS A 90 8.00 0.30 13.82
N HIS A 91 8.00 -0.54 14.86
CA HIS A 91 9.10 -0.63 15.81
C HIS A 91 10.40 -1.07 15.13
N LEU A 92 10.34 -2.10 14.28
CA LEU A 92 11.48 -2.54 13.46
C LEU A 92 12.03 -1.39 12.60
N LEU A 93 11.16 -0.68 11.89
CA LEU A 93 11.58 0.47 11.05
C LEU A 93 12.25 1.58 11.86
N ARG A 94 11.76 1.85 13.08
CA ARG A 94 12.38 2.80 14.01
C ARG A 94 13.75 2.31 14.49
N LEU A 95 13.92 1.01 14.77
CA LEU A 95 15.25 0.48 15.13
C LEU A 95 16.22 0.54 13.96
N CYS A 96 15.76 0.33 12.73
CA CYS A 96 16.58 0.51 11.53
C CYS A 96 17.13 1.94 11.42
N THR A 97 16.34 2.98 11.73
CA THR A 97 16.85 4.37 11.67
C THR A 97 17.94 4.63 12.70
N VAL A 98 17.82 4.08 13.91
CA VAL A 98 18.85 4.15 14.94
C VAL A 98 20.12 3.43 14.48
N PHE A 99 19.96 2.22 13.96
CA PHE A 99 21.06 1.45 13.41
C PHE A 99 21.78 2.21 12.29
N TYR A 100 21.05 2.85 11.36
CA TYR A 100 21.68 3.62 10.28
C TYR A 100 22.47 4.83 10.80
N LYS A 101 21.98 5.52 11.82
CA LYS A 101 22.75 6.62 12.46
C LYS A 101 24.07 6.10 13.06
N GLN A 102 24.05 4.94 13.70
CA GLN A 102 25.24 4.30 14.26
C GLN A 102 26.18 3.74 13.18
N ASP A 103 25.63 3.19 12.10
CA ASP A 103 26.39 2.60 11.00
C ASP A 103 27.11 3.65 10.14
N ASP A 104 26.53 4.86 10.05
CA ASP A 104 27.18 6.02 9.41
C ASP A 104 28.28 6.64 10.28
N ASP A 105 28.21 6.45 11.60
CA ASP A 105 29.22 6.95 12.53
C ASP A 105 30.42 5.99 12.58
N THR A 106 31.51 6.37 11.91
CA THR A 106 32.75 5.57 11.84
C THR A 106 33.46 5.44 13.19
N THR A 107 33.02 6.16 14.23
CA THR A 107 33.60 6.10 15.58
C THR A 107 32.95 5.05 16.48
N VAL A 108 31.79 4.52 16.09
CA VAL A 108 31.00 3.55 16.86
C VAL A 108 30.85 2.24 16.10
N LYS A 109 30.97 1.10 16.78
CA LYS A 109 30.56 -0.18 16.21
C LYS A 109 29.06 -0.32 16.34
N ALA A 110 28.33 -0.17 15.24
CA ALA A 110 26.87 -0.30 15.21
C ALA A 110 26.41 -1.65 15.76
N ASP A 111 25.42 -1.61 16.66
CA ASP A 111 24.81 -2.81 17.25
C ASP A 111 23.54 -3.19 16.47
N ALA A 112 23.59 -4.35 15.81
CA ALA A 112 22.45 -4.88 15.07
C ALA A 112 21.57 -5.84 15.88
N PHE A 113 21.91 -6.12 17.15
CA PHE A 113 21.15 -7.05 17.99
C PHE A 113 19.69 -6.59 18.25
N PRO A 114 19.40 -5.30 18.49
CA PRO A 114 18.01 -4.83 18.58
C PRO A 114 17.21 -5.10 17.30
N VAL A 115 17.83 -4.88 16.13
CA VAL A 115 17.20 -5.13 14.83
C VAL A 115 16.92 -6.63 14.66
N LEU A 116 17.83 -7.51 15.07
CA LEU A 116 17.63 -8.95 15.04
C LEU A 116 16.40 -9.37 15.87
N ASN A 117 16.26 -8.87 17.10
CA ASN A 117 15.12 -9.21 17.95
C ASN A 117 13.80 -8.72 17.35
N ALA A 118 13.75 -7.50 16.83
CA ALA A 118 12.55 -7.00 16.15
C ALA A 118 12.22 -7.79 14.88
N LEU A 119 13.23 -8.22 14.10
CA LEU A 119 13.02 -9.10 12.95
C LEU A 119 12.41 -10.44 13.37
N LYS A 120 12.89 -11.03 14.47
CA LYS A 120 12.32 -12.27 15.03
C LYS A 120 10.86 -12.09 15.45
N GLU A 121 10.55 -11.01 16.15
CA GLU A 121 9.19 -10.71 16.61
C GLU A 121 8.23 -10.54 15.44
N VAL A 122 8.60 -9.73 14.43
CA VAL A 122 7.80 -9.52 13.23
C VAL A 122 7.66 -10.83 12.45
N HIS A 123 8.74 -11.60 12.30
CA HIS A 123 8.70 -12.91 11.64
C HIS A 123 7.75 -13.87 12.37
N LEU A 124 7.78 -13.92 13.70
CA LEU A 124 6.89 -14.75 14.51
C LEU A 124 5.43 -14.36 14.29
N VAL A 125 5.10 -13.08 14.35
CA VAL A 125 3.72 -12.59 14.09
C VAL A 125 3.27 -12.93 12.67
N LEU A 126 4.16 -12.80 11.68
CA LEU A 126 3.87 -13.17 10.30
C LEU A 126 3.65 -14.67 10.12
N SER A 127 4.44 -15.51 10.80
CA SER A 127 4.32 -16.97 10.75
C SER A 127 3.01 -17.49 11.31
N GLN A 128 2.46 -16.83 12.35
CA GLN A 128 1.12 -17.13 12.88
C GLN A 128 0.01 -16.87 11.86
N GLY A 129 0.24 -15.97 10.89
CA GLY A 129 -0.68 -15.69 9.79
C GLY A 129 -0.56 -16.65 8.60
N ALA A 130 0.32 -17.66 8.65
CA ALA A 130 0.45 -18.68 7.61
C ALA A 130 -0.64 -19.76 7.80
N HIS A 131 -1.86 -19.44 7.33
CA HIS A 131 -3.03 -20.31 7.41
C HIS A 131 -3.24 -21.13 6.12
N ASN A 132 -4.34 -21.89 6.06
CA ASN A 132 -4.62 -22.83 4.98
C ASN A 132 -4.75 -22.23 3.57
N GLN A 133 -5.06 -20.93 3.42
CA GLN A 133 -5.08 -20.23 2.12
C GLN A 133 -3.87 -19.31 1.91
N PHE A 134 -2.82 -19.51 2.69
CA PHE A 134 -1.59 -18.74 2.57
C PHE A 134 -1.00 -18.86 1.16
N GLY A 135 -0.75 -17.71 0.53
CA GLY A 135 -0.16 -17.62 -0.81
C GLY A 135 -1.19 -17.45 -1.94
N ASP A 136 -2.33 -18.14 -1.89
CA ASP A 136 -3.34 -18.08 -2.96
C ASP A 136 -3.97 -16.69 -3.08
N LEU A 137 -4.42 -16.14 -1.96
CA LEU A 137 -5.11 -14.85 -1.95
C LEU A 137 -4.17 -13.66 -2.23
N PRO A 138 -2.95 -13.59 -1.66
CA PRO A 138 -1.97 -12.60 -2.08
C PRO A 138 -1.63 -12.67 -3.57
N SER A 139 -1.51 -13.87 -4.14
CA SER A 139 -1.20 -14.07 -5.56
C SER A 139 -2.34 -13.59 -6.46
N THR A 140 -3.58 -13.99 -6.16
CA THR A 140 -4.77 -13.52 -6.90
C THR A 140 -4.94 -12.01 -6.81
N ALA A 141 -4.78 -11.42 -5.62
CA ALA A 141 -4.81 -9.97 -5.44
C ALA A 141 -3.71 -9.26 -6.24
N ARG A 142 -2.50 -9.84 -6.31
CA ARG A 142 -1.39 -9.28 -7.07
C ARG A 142 -1.63 -9.34 -8.57
N ILE A 143 -2.12 -10.47 -9.09
CA ILE A 143 -2.49 -10.63 -10.50
C ILE A 143 -3.53 -9.56 -10.88
N GLU A 144 -4.55 -9.37 -10.06
CA GLU A 144 -5.56 -8.33 -10.31
C GLU A 144 -4.97 -6.91 -10.32
N MET A 145 -4.09 -6.57 -9.37
CA MET A 145 -3.44 -5.26 -9.33
C MET A 145 -2.58 -5.03 -10.58
N LEU A 146 -1.79 -6.02 -11.00
CA LEU A 146 -0.96 -5.94 -12.20
C LEU A 146 -1.80 -5.80 -13.47
N MET A 147 -2.92 -6.52 -13.57
CA MET A 147 -3.86 -6.36 -14.69
C MET A 147 -4.44 -4.93 -14.74
N GLN A 148 -4.81 -4.37 -13.59
CA GLN A 148 -5.33 -3.01 -13.49
C GLN A 148 -4.28 -1.96 -13.87
N GLU A 149 -3.04 -2.11 -13.41
CA GLU A 149 -1.91 -1.27 -13.78
C GLU A 149 -1.64 -1.35 -15.29
N TRP A 150 -1.60 -2.56 -15.86
CA TRP A 150 -1.41 -2.77 -17.29
C TRP A 150 -2.52 -2.11 -18.14
N LEU A 151 -3.77 -2.28 -17.72
CA LEU A 151 -4.94 -1.72 -18.40
C LEU A 151 -4.91 -0.18 -18.41
N LEU A 152 -4.50 0.44 -17.32
CA LEU A 152 -4.37 1.90 -17.22
C LEU A 152 -3.11 2.45 -17.90
N ALA A 153 -2.06 1.65 -18.03
CA ALA A 153 -0.82 2.03 -18.73
C ALA A 153 -1.01 2.16 -20.25
N ARG A 154 -2.15 1.69 -20.78
CA ARG A 154 -2.49 1.74 -22.20
C ARG A 154 -2.51 3.19 -22.74
N PRO A 155 -1.89 3.46 -23.91
CA PRO A 155 -1.75 4.82 -24.45
C PRO A 155 -3.09 5.52 -24.74
N GLU A 156 -4.14 4.76 -25.04
CA GLU A 156 -5.49 5.25 -25.34
C GLU A 156 -6.08 6.04 -24.15
N PHE A 157 -5.63 5.76 -22.92
CA PHE A 157 -6.02 6.52 -21.72
C PHE A 157 -5.44 7.95 -21.65
N ARG A 158 -4.47 8.29 -22.50
CA ARG A 158 -3.91 9.65 -22.58
C ARG A 158 -4.92 10.66 -23.06
N GLU A 159 -5.74 10.27 -24.03
CA GLU A 159 -6.77 11.14 -24.60
C GLU A 159 -8.02 11.14 -23.72
N PHE A 160 -8.29 10.04 -23.02
CA PHE A 160 -9.46 9.92 -22.16
C PHE A 160 -9.35 10.73 -20.85
N LEU A 161 -8.18 10.73 -20.20
CA LEU A 161 -8.00 11.43 -18.93
C LEU A 161 -7.09 12.66 -19.08
N PRO A 162 -7.44 13.80 -18.45
CA PRO A 162 -6.63 15.01 -18.47
C PRO A 162 -5.37 14.82 -17.64
N THR A 163 -4.33 14.25 -18.26
CA THR A 163 -3.05 13.94 -17.62
C THR A 163 -2.02 15.04 -17.80
N ARG A 164 -1.13 15.18 -16.81
CA ARG A 164 -0.02 16.14 -16.86
C ARG A 164 1.24 15.44 -17.35
N ILE A 165 1.51 15.54 -18.65
CA ILE A 165 2.61 14.84 -19.33
C ILE A 165 3.98 15.18 -18.74
N MET A 166 4.15 16.40 -18.21
CA MET A 166 5.43 16.88 -17.66
C MET A 166 5.76 16.32 -16.26
N VAL A 167 4.84 15.62 -15.59
CA VAL A 167 5.14 15.01 -14.29
C VAL A 167 5.84 13.67 -14.53
N ALA A 168 7.10 13.58 -14.10
CA ALA A 168 7.93 12.40 -14.25
C ALA A 168 7.49 11.28 -13.29
N TYR A 169 6.52 10.47 -13.71
CA TYR A 169 6.19 9.22 -13.05
C TYR A 169 7.02 8.06 -13.61
N PRO A 170 7.49 7.12 -12.76
CA PRO A 170 8.26 5.97 -13.21
C PRO A 170 7.43 4.96 -14.00
N GLU A 171 6.11 4.90 -13.77
CA GLU A 171 5.23 3.93 -14.40
C GLU A 171 4.05 4.60 -15.15
N PRO A 172 3.68 4.12 -16.36
CA PRO A 172 2.70 4.81 -17.21
C PRO A 172 1.26 4.79 -16.72
N TRP A 173 0.90 3.98 -15.73
CA TRP A 173 -0.45 3.94 -15.15
C TRP A 173 -0.66 5.03 -14.09
N MET A 174 0.43 5.55 -13.51
CA MET A 174 0.38 6.45 -12.37
C MET A 174 -0.22 7.81 -12.74
N ASP A 175 0.03 8.28 -13.96
CA ASP A 175 -0.52 9.54 -14.47
C ASP A 175 -2.06 9.49 -14.56
N ARG A 176 -2.63 8.35 -14.96
CA ARG A 176 -4.08 8.10 -15.03
C ARG A 176 -4.70 8.11 -13.65
N VAL A 177 -4.06 7.44 -12.69
CA VAL A 177 -4.53 7.43 -11.30
C VAL A 177 -4.44 8.83 -10.69
N ASP A 178 -3.39 9.59 -10.98
CA ASP A 178 -3.25 10.97 -10.47
C ASP A 178 -4.28 11.93 -11.09
N ALA A 179 -4.59 11.80 -12.38
CA ALA A 179 -5.65 12.56 -13.03
C ALA A 179 -7.02 12.22 -12.42
N MET A 180 -7.30 10.94 -12.22
CA MET A 180 -8.55 10.50 -11.58
C MET A 180 -8.67 10.97 -10.14
N LYS A 181 -7.58 10.93 -9.38
CA LYS A 181 -7.51 11.46 -8.02
C LYS A 181 -7.89 12.95 -7.97
N LYS A 182 -7.42 13.75 -8.93
CA LYS A 182 -7.78 15.17 -9.07
C LYS A 182 -9.23 15.37 -9.49
N LEU A 183 -9.70 14.63 -10.50
CA LEU A 183 -11.09 14.71 -10.99
C LEU A 183 -12.11 14.35 -9.91
N GLN A 184 -11.78 13.39 -9.04
CA GLN A 184 -12.67 12.90 -8.01
C GLN A 184 -12.46 13.57 -6.64
N GLY A 185 -11.48 14.49 -6.52
CA GLY A 185 -11.17 15.18 -5.25
C GLY A 185 -10.75 14.24 -4.11
N TRP A 186 -9.97 13.18 -4.39
CA TRP A 186 -9.69 12.13 -3.40
C TRP A 186 -8.61 12.46 -2.39
N THR A 187 -7.42 12.88 -2.81
CA THR A 187 -6.34 13.25 -1.89
C THR A 187 -5.28 14.04 -2.63
N ASP A 188 -4.59 14.94 -1.93
CA ASP A 188 -3.50 15.71 -2.53
C ASP A 188 -2.18 14.92 -2.60
N THR A 189 -2.02 13.84 -1.83
CA THR A 189 -0.78 13.07 -1.79
C THR A 189 -0.47 12.43 -3.14
N SER A 190 0.78 12.54 -3.61
CA SER A 190 1.23 11.95 -4.87
C SER A 190 1.06 10.43 -4.90
N VAL A 191 0.62 9.90 -6.04
CA VAL A 191 0.47 8.45 -6.28
C VAL A 191 1.81 7.72 -6.11
N LEU A 192 2.93 8.42 -6.34
CA LEU A 192 4.28 7.91 -6.12
C LEU A 192 4.52 7.38 -4.70
N HIS A 193 4.00 8.07 -3.68
CA HIS A 193 4.19 7.61 -2.30
C HIS A 193 3.44 6.31 -2.04
N PHE A 194 2.22 6.15 -2.58
CA PHE A 194 1.48 4.90 -2.45
C PHE A 194 2.14 3.73 -3.20
N ARG A 195 2.70 3.99 -4.39
CA ARG A 195 3.51 3.00 -5.11
C ARG A 195 4.73 2.58 -4.29
N ASN A 196 5.48 3.55 -3.77
CA ASN A 196 6.69 3.28 -3.00
C ASN A 196 6.38 2.52 -1.70
N LEU A 197 5.28 2.83 -1.02
CA LEU A 197 4.78 2.06 0.12
C LEU A 197 4.51 0.60 -0.26
N GLY A 198 3.83 0.37 -1.39
CA GLY A 198 3.55 -0.96 -1.91
C GLY A 198 4.84 -1.75 -2.22
N MET A 199 5.73 -1.18 -3.03
CA MET A 199 6.96 -1.86 -3.44
C MET A 199 7.94 -2.09 -2.30
N PHE A 200 8.26 -1.06 -1.51
CA PHE A 200 9.22 -1.20 -0.41
C PHE A 200 8.64 -2.05 0.73
N GLY A 201 7.35 -1.89 1.02
CA GLY A 201 6.66 -2.72 2.00
C GLY A 201 6.68 -4.19 1.61
N GLU A 202 6.38 -4.52 0.35
CA GLU A 202 6.44 -5.88 -0.17
C GLU A 202 7.85 -6.48 -0.06
N GLN A 203 8.87 -5.77 -0.51
CA GLN A 203 10.27 -6.22 -0.44
C GLN A 203 10.70 -6.52 1.00
N LEU A 204 10.41 -5.59 1.92
CA LEU A 204 10.70 -5.77 3.35
C LEU A 204 9.93 -6.96 3.92
N LEU A 205 8.62 -7.03 3.71
CA LEU A 205 7.78 -8.08 4.27
C LEU A 205 8.14 -9.47 3.77
N LEU A 206 8.39 -9.63 2.47
CA LEU A 206 8.81 -10.91 1.90
C LEU A 206 10.16 -11.35 2.46
N SER A 207 11.11 -10.41 2.63
CA SER A 207 12.43 -10.74 3.22
C SER A 207 12.34 -11.19 4.68
N ILE A 208 11.41 -10.61 5.46
CA ILE A 208 11.19 -10.98 6.86
C ILE A 208 10.43 -12.31 6.92
N ARG A 209 9.40 -12.47 6.10
CA ARG A 209 8.53 -13.65 6.10
C ARG A 209 9.27 -14.93 5.71
N TRP A 210 10.10 -14.87 4.67
CA TRP A 210 10.82 -16.04 4.15
C TRP A 210 12.23 -16.18 4.73
N GLY A 211 12.65 -15.27 5.60
CA GLY A 211 13.91 -15.40 6.33
C GLY A 211 13.78 -16.38 7.49
N HIS A 212 14.82 -17.19 7.71
CA HIS A 212 14.93 -18.07 8.87
C HIS A 212 15.44 -17.28 10.09
N TRP A 213 14.56 -16.43 10.65
CA TRP A 213 14.92 -15.54 11.75
C TRP A 213 14.79 -16.20 13.12
N SER A 214 13.88 -17.16 13.30
CA SER A 214 13.63 -17.82 14.59
C SER A 214 14.91 -18.38 15.22
N ASP A 215 15.71 -19.07 14.42
CA ASP A 215 16.88 -19.83 14.88
C ASP A 215 18.19 -19.06 14.67
N GLU A 216 18.10 -17.78 14.28
CA GLU A 216 19.28 -16.94 14.08
C GLU A 216 19.72 -16.29 15.39
N PHE A 217 20.89 -16.58 15.91
CA PHE A 217 21.38 -15.95 17.15
C PHE A 217 22.47 -14.90 16.90
N GLU A 218 23.05 -14.89 15.70
CA GLU A 218 24.15 -13.98 15.39
C GLU A 218 23.64 -12.65 14.80
N PRO A 219 24.09 -11.48 15.32
CA PRO A 219 23.63 -10.19 14.84
C PRO A 219 24.14 -9.84 13.43
N VAL A 220 25.13 -10.58 12.91
CA VAL A 220 25.76 -10.32 11.60
C VAL A 220 24.75 -10.42 10.45
N LYS A 221 23.82 -11.37 10.51
CA LYS A 221 22.79 -11.53 9.47
C LYS A 221 21.80 -10.37 9.47
N ALA A 222 21.38 -9.92 10.66
CA ALA A 222 20.51 -8.74 10.79
C ALA A 222 21.22 -7.46 10.33
N LEU A 223 22.51 -7.32 10.62
CA LEU A 223 23.35 -6.22 10.13
C LEU A 223 23.36 -6.18 8.60
N ASN A 224 23.63 -7.32 7.96
CA ASN A 224 23.66 -7.41 6.49
C ASN A 224 22.28 -7.11 5.88
N TRP A 225 21.21 -7.63 6.49
CA TRP A 225 19.85 -7.33 6.07
C TRP A 225 19.52 -5.83 6.18
N ALA A 226 19.85 -5.21 7.31
CA ALA A 226 19.57 -3.79 7.55
C ALA A 226 20.31 -2.89 6.54
N ARG A 227 21.59 -3.19 6.26
CA ARG A 227 22.38 -2.47 5.25
C ARG A 227 21.82 -2.66 3.84
N PHE A 228 21.48 -3.89 3.47
CA PHE A 228 20.94 -4.20 2.13
C PHE A 228 19.59 -3.50 1.89
N PHE A 229 18.70 -3.53 2.88
CA PHE A 229 17.36 -2.94 2.78
C PHE A 229 17.28 -1.46 3.21
N ARG A 230 18.42 -0.80 3.41
CA ARG A 230 18.45 0.61 3.83
C ARG A 230 17.66 1.56 2.91
N PRO A 231 17.80 1.50 1.58
CA PRO A 231 16.99 2.34 0.69
C PRO A 231 15.49 2.08 0.82
N GLN A 232 15.09 0.82 0.99
CA GLN A 232 13.70 0.39 1.11
C GLN A 232 13.10 0.85 2.44
N ALA A 233 13.82 0.67 3.54
CA ALA A 233 13.37 1.09 4.87
C ALA A 233 13.20 2.62 4.94
N GLN A 234 14.22 3.38 4.52
CA GLN A 234 14.14 4.85 4.50
C GLN A 234 13.09 5.36 3.51
N GLY A 235 13.01 4.74 2.32
CA GLY A 235 12.02 5.05 1.31
C GLY A 235 10.59 4.79 1.77
N TYR A 236 10.36 3.68 2.49
CA TYR A 236 9.07 3.36 3.11
C TYR A 236 8.70 4.39 4.16
N ILE A 237 9.61 4.72 5.09
CA ILE A 237 9.35 5.71 6.16
C ILE A 237 8.99 7.08 5.55
N HIS A 238 9.74 7.54 4.55
CA HIS A 238 9.45 8.79 3.87
C HIS A 238 8.08 8.77 3.16
N ALA A 239 7.78 7.69 2.42
CA ALA A 239 6.50 7.56 1.74
C ALA A 239 5.33 7.43 2.72
N TYR A 240 5.54 6.77 3.86
CA TYR A 240 4.55 6.63 4.94
C TYR A 240 4.22 7.99 5.53
N ARG A 241 5.23 8.78 5.89
CA ARG A 241 5.07 10.15 6.40
C ARG A 241 4.34 11.04 5.40
N ALA A 242 4.65 10.95 4.11
CA ALA A 242 3.95 11.72 3.08
C ALA A 242 2.47 11.35 2.93
N ALA A 243 2.13 10.06 3.09
CA ALA A 243 0.76 9.56 2.98
C ALA A 243 -0.08 9.80 4.25
N THR A 244 0.46 9.51 5.42
CA THR A 244 -0.28 9.50 6.69
C THR A 244 -0.02 10.73 7.56
N GLY A 245 1.14 11.38 7.41
CA GLY A 245 1.61 12.46 8.27
C GLY A 245 2.41 11.98 9.49
N VAL A 246 2.48 10.68 9.75
CA VAL A 246 3.20 10.10 10.90
C VAL A 246 4.67 9.90 10.56
N ASP A 247 5.56 10.36 11.43
CA ASP A 247 7.00 10.16 11.28
C ASP A 247 7.48 8.96 12.09
N LEU A 248 7.83 7.87 11.40
CA LEU A 248 8.38 6.66 12.02
C LEU A 248 9.86 6.80 12.42
N SER A 249 10.54 7.86 11.97
CA SER A 249 11.96 8.12 12.26
C SER A 249 12.21 8.92 13.54
N ALA A 250 11.15 9.26 14.28
CA ALA A 250 11.25 10.05 15.51
C ALA A 250 12.20 9.37 16.54
N ASP A 251 13.07 10.19 17.16
CA ASP A 251 14.16 9.67 17.98
C ASP A 251 13.65 8.78 19.13
N PRO A 252 14.29 7.62 19.41
CA PRO A 252 13.93 6.70 20.49
C PRO A 252 14.00 7.31 21.88
N THR A 253 14.83 8.35 22.04
CA THR A 253 15.07 9.03 23.32
C THR A 253 13.84 9.76 23.85
N VAL A 254 12.92 10.11 22.95
CA VAL A 254 11.56 10.46 23.31
C VAL A 254 10.84 9.14 23.56
N ASN A 255 10.49 8.84 24.81
CA ASN A 255 9.63 7.73 25.26
C ASN A 255 8.20 7.83 24.70
N SER A 256 8.05 8.23 23.44
CA SER A 256 6.81 8.18 22.71
C SER A 256 6.59 6.73 22.26
N PRO A 257 5.42 6.15 22.55
CA PRO A 257 5.05 4.85 22.00
C PRO A 257 5.09 4.91 20.47
N VAL A 258 5.40 3.76 19.86
CA VAL A 258 5.34 3.61 18.40
C VAL A 258 3.89 3.78 17.98
N ASP A 259 3.62 4.67 17.03
CA ASP A 259 2.26 4.89 16.54
C ASP A 259 1.80 3.63 15.78
N SER A 260 0.86 2.90 16.37
CA SER A 260 0.21 1.71 15.82
C SER A 260 -1.21 1.99 15.32
N THR A 261 -1.56 3.26 15.12
CA THR A 261 -2.86 3.62 14.54
C THR A 261 -2.98 3.08 13.11
N LEU A 262 -4.16 2.56 12.77
CA LEU A 262 -4.39 1.96 11.47
C LEU A 262 -4.18 3.00 10.35
N PRO A 263 -3.42 2.67 9.28
CA PRO A 263 -3.16 3.60 8.18
C PRO A 263 -4.44 4.10 7.51
N SER A 264 -5.48 3.26 7.45
CA SER A 264 -6.79 3.63 6.90
C SER A 264 -7.47 4.77 7.68
N VAL A 265 -7.37 4.74 9.02
CA VAL A 265 -7.87 5.81 9.89
C VAL A 265 -7.07 7.09 9.70
N LEU A 266 -5.75 7.01 9.60
CA LEU A 266 -4.89 8.16 9.34
C LEU A 266 -5.21 8.82 7.99
N LEU A 267 -5.39 8.01 6.94
CA LEU A 267 -5.77 8.48 5.61
C LEU A 267 -7.17 9.13 5.62
N GLN A 268 -8.13 8.57 6.35
CA GLN A 268 -9.46 9.15 6.48
C GLN A 268 -9.44 10.48 7.22
N LYS A 269 -8.68 10.60 8.32
CA LYS A 269 -8.49 11.86 9.05
C LYS A 269 -7.88 12.92 8.15
N ARG A 270 -6.85 12.55 7.37
CA ARG A 270 -6.19 13.44 6.42
C ARG A 270 -7.15 13.91 5.33
N LEU A 271 -7.92 12.99 4.74
CA LEU A 271 -8.94 13.33 3.76
C LEU A 271 -9.99 14.29 4.31
N ALA A 272 -10.48 14.03 5.53
CA ALA A 272 -11.43 14.93 6.19
C ALA A 272 -10.83 16.32 6.45
N SER A 273 -9.55 16.41 6.79
CA SER A 273 -8.87 17.70 6.96
C SER A 273 -8.70 18.46 5.63
N GLN A 274 -8.42 17.75 4.54
CA GLN A 274 -8.31 18.33 3.19
C GLN A 274 -9.66 18.92 2.75
N GLN A 275 -10.74 18.15 2.91
CA GLN A 275 -12.10 18.59 2.55
C GLN A 275 -12.62 19.76 3.39
N ARG A 276 -12.09 19.97 4.61
CA ARG A 276 -12.41 21.15 5.43
C ARG A 276 -11.65 22.40 5.00
N ALA A 277 -10.51 22.24 4.34
CA ALA A 277 -9.64 23.33 3.91
C ALA A 277 -9.95 23.81 2.48
N SER A 278 -10.63 22.99 1.67
CA SER A 278 -11.11 23.30 0.31
C SER A 278 -12.46 23.98 0.31
#